data_AF-A0AA90UHA7-F1
#
_entry.id   AF-A0AA90UHA7-F1
#
_cell.length_a   1.000
_cell.length_b   1.000
_cell.length_c   1.000
_cell.angle_alpha   90.00
_cell.angle_beta   90.00
_cell.angle_gamma   90.00
#
_symmetry.space_group_name_H-M   'P 1'
#
loop_
_entity.id
_entity.type
_entity.pdbx_description
1 polymer ?
#
loop_
_entity_poly.entity_id
_entity_poly.type
_entity_poly.pdbx_seq_one_letter_code
_entity_poly.pdbx_strand_id
1 'polypeptide(L)' 'VETFRLSHDRFLCIDDDVYHIGASIKDLGKKWFGFSKMEILMPDELVERINRGYSVIT' A
#
# COMPACT_ATOMS: atom_id res chain seq x y z
N VAL A 1 -17.28 2.51 17.34
CA VAL A 1 -16.23 2.12 16.38
C VAL A 1 -15.48 3.39 16.02
N GLU A 2 -14.24 3.56 16.47
CA GLU A 2 -13.41 4.68 16.03
C GLU A 2 -12.89 4.40 14.63
N THR A 3 -13.26 5.24 13.67
CA THR A 3 -12.73 5.18 12.31
C THR A 3 -11.42 5.95 12.26
N PHE A 4 -10.31 5.23 12.06
CA PHE A 4 -8.98 5.82 11.90
C PHE A 4 -8.86 6.46 10.51
N ARG A 5 -9.33 7.71 10.38
CA ARG A 5 -9.39 8.46 9.11
C ARG A 5 -8.02 8.92 8.57
N LEU A 6 -6.95 8.74 9.35
CA LEU A 6 -5.58 9.12 8.98
C LEU A 6 -4.73 7.92 8.52
N SER A 7 -5.33 6.74 8.39
CA SER A 7 -4.64 5.58 7.84
C SER A 7 -4.45 5.78 6.34
N HIS A 8 -3.21 5.97 5.92
CA HIS A 8 -2.82 5.96 4.51
C HIS A 8 -2.19 4.61 4.20
N ASP A 9 -2.72 3.94 3.18
CA ASP A 9 -2.09 2.76 2.61
C ASP A 9 -0.77 3.14 1.94
N ARG A 10 0.25 2.33 2.17
CA ARG A 10 1.56 2.48 1.52
C ARG A 10 1.87 1.18 0.80
N PHE A 11 2.31 1.32 -0.44
CA PHE A 11 2.79 0.22 -1.25
C PHE A 11 4.27 0.42 -1.52
N LEU A 12 5.04 -0.67 -1.45
CA LEU A 12 6.44 -0.71 -1.79
C LEU A 12 6.61 -1.71 -2.93
N CYS A 13 7.06 -1.23 -4.08
CA CYS A 13 7.38 -2.08 -5.22
C CYS A 13 8.90 -2.31 -5.23
N ILE A 14 9.32 -3.57 -5.28
CA ILE A 14 10.72 -3.97 -5.41
C ILE A 14 10.76 -4.99 -6.53
N ASP A 15 11.49 -4.68 -7.60
CA ASP A 15 11.53 -5.50 -8.80
C ASP A 15 10.10 -5.81 -9.29
N ASP A 16 9.72 -7.09 -9.34
CA ASP A 16 8.40 -7.56 -9.77
C ASP A 16 7.40 -7.73 -8.62
N ASP A 17 7.81 -7.47 -7.38
CA ASP A 17 7.03 -7.73 -6.18
C ASP A 17 6.39 -6.46 -5.60
N VAL A 18 5.12 -6.57 -5.20
CA VAL A 18 4.39 -5.53 -4.50
C VAL A 18 4.18 -5.92 -3.04
N TYR A 19 4.53 -5.00 -2.14
CA TYR A 19 4.32 -5.14 -0.69
C TYR A 19 3.34 -4.09 -0.18
N HIS A 20 2.35 -4.51 0.59
CA HIS A 20 1.48 -3.59 1.34
C HIS A 20 2.03 -3.37 2.75
N ILE A 21 2.09 -2.10 3.14
CA ILE A 21 2.74 -1.64 4.36
C ILE A 21 1.75 -0.82 5.20
N GLY A 22 1.36 -1.40 6.34
CA GLY A 22 0.39 -0.79 7.26
C GLY A 22 0.93 0.31 8.17
N ALA A 23 2.25 0.51 8.26
CA ALA A 23 2.90 1.51 9.13
C ALA A 23 3.98 2.31 8.39
N SER A 24 4.44 3.44 8.94
CA SER A 24 5.48 4.22 8.25
C SER A 24 6.77 3.41 8.14
N ILE A 25 7.47 3.47 7.01
CA ILE A 25 8.75 2.75 6.83
C ILE A 25 9.77 3.15 7.90
N LYS A 26 9.75 4.41 8.38
CA LYS A 26 10.62 4.87 9.48
C LYS A 26 10.32 4.23 10.85
N ASP A 27 9.15 3.62 10.98
CA ASP A 27 8.72 2.91 12.19
C ASP A 27 9.10 1.42 12.12
N LEU A 28 9.60 0.94 10.97
CA LEU A 28 10.13 -0.42 10.78
C LEU A 28 11.26 -0.66 11.80
N GLY A 29 11.06 -1.65 12.68
CA GLY A 29 11.99 -1.99 13.76
C GLY A 29 11.81 -1.22 15.07
N LYS A 30 10.95 -0.18 15.11
CA LYS A 30 10.63 0.59 16.34
C LYS A 30 9.26 0.25 16.92
N LYS A 31 8.33 -0.23 16.10
CA LYS A 31 6.96 -0.60 16.48
C LYS A 31 6.55 -1.91 15.80
N TRP A 32 5.48 -2.53 16.30
CA TRP A 32 4.85 -3.66 15.63
C TRP A 32 4.37 -3.22 14.25
N PHE A 33 4.79 -3.96 13.24
CA PHE A 33 4.71 -3.57 11.84
C PHE A 33 4.08 -4.72 11.05
N GLY A 34 2.97 -4.44 10.36
CA GLY A 34 2.33 -5.39 9.45
C GLY A 34 2.83 -5.19 8.03
N PHE A 35 3.30 -6.27 7.41
CA PHE A 35 3.64 -6.32 5.99
C PHE A 35 2.99 -7.53 5.34
N SER A 36 2.56 -7.38 4.10
CA SER A 36 2.06 -8.49 3.28
C SER A 36 2.57 -8.36 1.85
N LYS A 37 2.97 -9.49 1.27
CA LYS A 37 3.31 -9.57 -0.16
C LYS A 37 2.03 -9.80 -0.94
N MET A 38 1.84 -9.04 -2.01
CA MET A 38 0.69 -9.15 -2.90
C MET A 38 1.03 -10.10 -4.05
N GLU A 39 0.70 -11.39 -3.92
CA GLU A 39 1.13 -12.43 -4.88
C GLU A 39 0.52 -12.33 -6.28
N ILE A 40 -0.60 -11.61 -6.43
CA ILE A 40 -1.38 -11.56 -7.69
C ILE A 40 -1.33 -10.15 -8.31
N LEU A 41 -0.39 -9.30 -7.87
CA LEU A 41 -0.36 -7.91 -8.32
C LEU A 41 1.04 -7.51 -8.76
N MET A 42 1.20 -7.28 -10.06
CA MET A 42 2.42 -6.67 -10.59
C MET A 42 2.42 -5.16 -10.32
N PRO A 43 3.60 -4.51 -10.16
CA PRO A 43 3.70 -3.07 -9.89
C PRO A 43 2.95 -2.19 -10.89
N ASP A 44 3.00 -2.50 -12.18
CA ASP A 44 2.33 -1.72 -13.22
C ASP A 44 0.80 -1.80 -13.10
N GLU A 45 0.27 -2.98 -12.78
CA GLU A 45 -1.16 -3.20 -12.59
C GLU A 45 -1.67 -2.48 -11.32
N LEU A 46 -0.86 -2.44 -10.26
CA LEU A 46 -1.16 -1.62 -9.06
C LEU A 46 -1.32 -0.15 -9.44
N VAL A 47 -0.35 0.40 -10.18
CA VAL A 47 -0.35 1.81 -10.59
C VAL A 47 -1.56 2.12 -11.49
N GLU A 48 -1.88 1.25 -12.45
CA GLU A 48 -3.05 1.40 -13.30
C GLU A 48 -4.34 1.41 -12.46
N ARG A 49 -4.50 0.48 -11.51
CA ARG A 49 -5.67 0.40 -10.63
C ARG A 49 -5.84 1.64 -9.77
N ILE A 50 -4.75 2.15 -9.19
CA ILE A 50 -4.75 3.38 -8.41
C ILE A 50 -5.19 4.56 -9.30
N ASN A 51 -4.57 4.73 -10.47
CA ASN A 51 -4.88 5.83 -11.38
C ASN A 51 -6.30 5.77 -11.94
N ARG A 52 -6.81 4.57 -12.23
CA ARG A 52 -8.19 4.36 -12.71
C ARG A 52 -9.21 4.69 -11.63
N GLY A 53 -8.89 4.42 -10.36
CA GLY A 53 -9.69 4.85 -9.22
C GLY A 53 -9.84 6.38 -9.16
N TYR A 54 -8.78 7.15 -9.45
CA TYR A 54 -8.81 8.62 -9.46
C TYR A 54 -9.57 9.24 -10.64
N SER A 55 -9.61 8.58 -11.81
CA SER A 55 -10.32 9.10 -12.99
C SER A 55 -11.85 9.02 -12.90
N VAL A 56 -12.41 8.21 -12.00
CA VAL A 56 -13.87 8.08 -11.82
C VAL A 56 -14.41 9.10 -10.80
N ILE A 57 -13.53 9.76 -10.04
CA ILE A 57 -13.87 10.71 -8.97
C ILE A 57 -13.65 12.18 -9.36
N THR A 58 -13.20 12.47 -10.60
CA THR A 58 -13.13 13.82 -11.21
C THR A 58 -14.17 13.93 -12.30
#